data_AF-A0A943DHQ1-F1
#
_entry.id   AF-A0A943DHQ1-F1
#
_cell.length_a   1.000
_cell.length_b   1.000
_cell.length_c   1.000
_cell.angle_alpha   90.00
_cell.angle_beta   90.00
_cell.angle_gamma   90.00
#
_symmetry.space_group_name_H-M   'P 1'
#
loop_
_entity.id
_entity.type
_entity.pdbx_description
1 polymer ?
#
loop_
_entity_poly.entity_id
_entity_poly.type
_entity_poly.pdbx_seq_one_letter_code
_entity_poly.pdbx_strand_id
1 'polypeptide(L)'
;MQTDSIEKAVGIGAIGLWAALHGWLGWLVVLYAVCMMLDWVTGTVLAIKNGVWSSHKARQGLWHKCGSIIMIFVSVLTDILLGLTLNHISGLTLPFNYDMLLTPIALFWYIVSELGSILENAEKMGAPIPPLLKNVLEKMRDSNDDKNASSL
;
A
#
# COMPACT_ATOMS: atom_id res chain seq x y z
N MET A 1 20.96 19.73 5.60
CA MET A 1 20.15 19.58 6.84
C MET A 1 18.89 20.45 6.82
N GLN A 2 18.95 21.77 6.66
CA GLN A 2 17.73 22.59 6.55
C GLN A 2 16.99 22.43 5.20
N THR A 3 17.73 22.27 4.11
CA THR A 3 17.19 21.99 2.76
C THR A 3 16.48 20.64 2.67
N ASP A 4 17.04 19.57 3.26
CA ASP A 4 16.43 18.22 3.28
C ASP A 4 15.08 18.18 4.02
N SER A 5 14.93 18.99 5.07
CA SER A 5 13.67 19.07 5.83
C SER A 5 12.60 19.87 5.08
N ILE A 6 13.00 20.92 4.36
CA ILE A 6 12.07 21.73 3.54
C ILE A 6 11.60 20.92 2.33
N GLU A 7 12.49 20.20 1.64
CA GLU A 7 12.12 19.33 0.52
C GLU A 7 11.16 18.21 0.94
N LYS A 8 11.41 17.58 2.10
CA LYS A 8 10.50 16.57 2.67
C LYS A 8 9.15 17.16 3.07
N ALA A 9 9.14 18.35 3.68
CA ALA A 9 7.90 19.04 4.05
C ALA A 9 7.10 19.49 2.82
N VAL A 10 7.77 19.93 1.76
CA VAL A 10 7.15 20.27 0.48
C VAL A 10 6.58 19.02 -0.20
N GLY A 11 7.29 17.90 -0.17
CA GLY A 11 6.79 16.62 -0.69
C GLY A 11 5.53 16.13 0.04
N ILE A 12 5.54 16.14 1.38
CA ILE A 12 4.38 15.77 2.20
C ILE A 12 3.22 16.77 2.00
N GLY A 13 3.53 18.06 1.93
CA GLY A 13 2.56 19.12 1.66
C GLY A 13 1.94 19.02 0.27
N ALA A 14 2.71 18.66 -0.75
CA ALA A 14 2.23 18.46 -2.11
C ALA A 14 1.32 17.23 -2.21
N ILE A 15 1.65 16.14 -1.52
CA ILE A 15 0.79 14.95 -1.44
C ILE A 15 -0.52 15.28 -0.70
N GLY A 16 -0.45 16.02 0.42
CA GLY A 16 -1.63 16.44 1.17
C GLY A 16 -2.53 17.40 0.40
N LEU A 17 -1.94 18.35 -0.34
CA LEU A 17 -2.67 19.27 -1.21
C LEU A 17 -3.29 18.54 -2.40
N TRP A 18 -2.55 17.64 -3.04
CA TRP A 18 -3.05 16.82 -4.15
C TRP A 18 -4.19 15.90 -3.71
N ALA A 19 -4.09 15.33 -2.50
CA ALA A 19 -5.15 14.55 -1.90
C ALA A 19 -6.41 15.39 -1.63
N ALA A 20 -6.25 16.61 -1.09
CA ALA A 20 -7.36 17.52 -0.88
C ALA A 20 -8.07 17.92 -2.19
N LEU A 21 -7.30 18.04 -3.29
CA LEU A 21 -7.84 18.37 -4.62
C LEU A 21 -8.58 17.19 -5.28
N HIS A 22 -8.19 15.94 -5.01
CA HIS A 22 -8.83 14.73 -5.58
C HIS A 22 -9.92 14.13 -4.67
N GLY A 23 -10.32 14.84 -3.62
CA GLY A 23 -11.41 14.45 -2.73
C GLY A 23 -11.20 13.07 -2.09
N TRP A 24 -12.18 12.18 -2.23
CA TRP A 24 -12.19 10.87 -1.57
C TRP A 24 -11.02 9.96 -2.00
N LEU A 25 -10.59 10.02 -3.27
CA LEU A 25 -9.44 9.25 -3.77
C LEU A 25 -8.13 9.71 -3.14
N GLY A 26 -7.99 11.03 -2.95
CA GLY A 26 -6.85 11.59 -2.26
C GLY A 26 -6.69 11.06 -0.84
N TRP A 27 -7.79 10.95 -0.10
CA TRP A 27 -7.79 10.37 1.24
C TRP A 27 -7.39 8.89 1.25
N LEU A 28 -7.69 8.12 0.20
CA LEU A 28 -7.20 6.74 0.07
C LEU A 28 -5.67 6.69 -0.10
N VAL A 29 -5.09 7.61 -0.87
CA VAL A 29 -3.62 7.70 -1.01
C VAL A 29 -2.96 8.09 0.31
N VAL A 30 -3.55 9.03 1.06
CA VAL A 30 -3.07 9.40 2.39
C VAL A 30 -3.16 8.22 3.36
N LEU A 31 -4.30 7.52 3.40
CA LEU A 31 -4.49 6.34 4.23
C LEU A 31 -3.46 5.26 3.90
N TYR A 32 -3.24 5.01 2.61
CA TYR A 32 -2.21 4.09 2.14
C TYR A 32 -0.81 4.47 2.61
N ALA A 33 -0.43 5.74 2.48
CA ALA A 33 0.87 6.23 2.95
C ALA A 33 1.02 6.08 4.48
N VAL A 34 -0.04 6.34 5.24
CA VAL A 34 -0.05 6.14 6.70
C VAL A 34 0.12 4.66 7.06
N CYS A 35 -0.63 3.76 6.42
CA CYS A 35 -0.48 2.32 6.62
C CYS A 35 0.94 1.86 6.31
N MET A 36 1.51 2.29 5.18
CA MET A 36 2.88 1.95 4.82
C MET A 36 3.91 2.43 5.85
N MET A 37 3.73 3.64 6.38
CA MET A 37 4.60 4.20 7.42
C MET A 37 4.49 3.40 8.72
N LEU A 38 3.26 3.07 9.14
CA LEU A 38 3.01 2.25 10.34
C LEU A 38 3.61 0.85 10.20
N ASP A 39 3.46 0.22 9.03
CA ASP A 39 4.06 -1.07 8.76
C ASP A 39 5.58 -1.04 8.87
N TRP A 40 6.22 -0.04 8.25
CA TRP A 40 7.66 0.14 8.34
C TRP A 40 8.15 0.36 9.77
N VAL A 41 7.43 1.18 10.56
CA VAL A 41 7.74 1.43 11.98
C VAL A 41 7.57 0.14 12.80
N THR A 42 6.43 -0.54 12.69
CA THR A 42 6.16 -1.76 13.45
C THR A 42 7.12 -2.89 13.11
N GLY A 43 7.45 -3.08 11.83
CA GLY A 43 8.46 -4.06 11.41
C GLY A 43 9.86 -3.73 11.92
N THR A 44 10.22 -2.44 11.96
CA THR A 44 11.49 -1.99 12.53
C THR A 44 11.56 -2.23 14.04
N VAL A 45 10.52 -1.87 14.78
CA VAL A 45 10.41 -2.09 16.23
C VAL A 45 10.52 -3.58 16.55
N LEU A 46 9.82 -4.43 15.80
CA LEU A 46 9.87 -5.88 15.97
C LEU A 46 11.29 -6.44 15.72
N ALA A 47 11.96 -5.98 14.66
CA ALA A 47 13.31 -6.43 14.32
C ALA A 47 14.34 -6.01 15.40
N ILE A 48 14.19 -4.82 15.98
CA ILE A 48 15.01 -4.34 17.10
C ILE A 48 14.73 -5.18 18.36
N LYS A 49 13.45 -5.40 18.72
CA LYS A 49 13.04 -6.23 19.87
C LYS A 49 13.67 -7.62 19.81
N ASN A 50 13.73 -8.21 18.62
CA ASN A 50 14.26 -9.55 18.41
C ASN A 50 15.79 -9.60 18.18
N GLY A 51 16.48 -8.45 18.14
CA GLY A 51 17.93 -8.38 17.90
C GLY A 51 18.39 -8.86 16.51
N VAL A 52 17.46 -9.02 15.57
CA VAL A 52 17.71 -9.56 14.21
C VAL A 52 17.75 -8.46 13.14
N TRP A 53 17.95 -7.21 13.55
CA TRP A 53 18.03 -6.08 12.64
C TRP A 53 19.16 -6.31 11.63
N SER A 54 18.79 -6.30 10.35
CA SER A 54 19.75 -6.38 9.25
C SER A 54 19.33 -5.39 8.18
N SER A 55 20.27 -4.52 7.79
CA SER A 55 20.07 -3.55 6.71
C SER A 55 19.70 -4.23 5.39
N HIS A 56 20.11 -5.49 5.19
CA HIS A 56 19.73 -6.25 4.00
C HIS A 56 18.22 -6.57 4.00
N LYS A 57 17.68 -7.05 5.13
CA LYS A 57 16.24 -7.33 5.28
C LYS A 57 15.41 -6.04 5.18
N ALA A 58 15.88 -4.95 5.78
CA ALA A 58 15.20 -3.66 5.70
C ALA A 58 15.11 -3.13 4.26
N ARG A 59 16.18 -3.28 3.45
CA ARG A 59 16.18 -2.89 2.04
C ARG A 59 15.27 -3.76 1.18
N GLN A 60 15.23 -5.07 1.41
CA GLN A 60 14.30 -5.95 0.70
C GLN A 60 12.84 -5.53 0.94
N GLY A 61 12.47 -5.24 2.18
CA GLY A 61 11.14 -4.71 2.50
C GLY A 61 10.83 -3.41 1.77
N LEU A 62 11.82 -2.51 1.64
CA LEU A 62 11.66 -1.26 0.89
C LEU A 62 11.42 -1.49 -0.61
N TRP A 63 12.12 -2.45 -1.25
CA TRP A 63 11.91 -2.75 -2.67
C TRP A 63 10.49 -3.22 -2.97
N HIS A 64 9.90 -4.04 -2.11
CA HIS A 64 8.51 -4.46 -2.26
C HIS A 64 7.53 -3.29 -2.16
N LYS A 65 7.77 -2.34 -1.24
CA LYS A 65 6.96 -1.12 -1.10
C LYS A 65 7.15 -0.16 -2.28
N CYS A 66 8.36 -0.06 -2.84
CA CYS A 66 8.57 0.70 -4.08
C CYS A 66 7.80 0.09 -5.24
N GLY A 67 7.75 -1.24 -5.35
CA GLY A 67 6.96 -1.95 -6.35
C GLY A 67 5.47 -1.64 -6.25
N SER A 68 4.90 -1.61 -5.04
CA SER A 68 3.48 -1.30 -4.86
C SER A 68 3.13 0.16 -5.22
N ILE A 69 4.01 1.12 -4.92
CA ILE A 69 3.86 2.51 -5.36
C ILE A 69 3.83 2.60 -6.90
N ILE A 70 4.74 1.91 -7.59
CA ILE A 70 4.77 1.87 -9.06
C ILE A 70 3.45 1.30 -9.60
N MET A 71 2.92 0.25 -8.98
CA MET A 71 1.64 -0.35 -9.40
C MET A 71 0.47 0.61 -9.25
N ILE A 72 0.44 1.47 -8.23
CA ILE A 72 -0.58 2.53 -8.10
C ILE A 72 -0.46 3.54 -9.25
N PHE A 73 0.76 3.95 -9.61
CA PHE A 73 0.96 4.81 -10.78
C PHE A 73 0.48 4.14 -12.07
N VAL A 74 0.75 2.85 -12.25
CA VAL A 74 0.25 2.07 -13.39
C VAL A 74 -1.29 2.07 -13.42
N SER A 75 -1.94 1.90 -12.27
CA SER A 75 -3.41 1.97 -12.19
C SER A 75 -3.93 3.36 -12.59
N VAL A 76 -3.31 4.43 -12.12
CA VAL A 76 -3.67 5.82 -12.49
C VAL A 76 -3.53 6.04 -14.00
N LEU A 77 -2.40 5.62 -14.59
CA LEU A 77 -2.17 5.73 -16.03
C LEU A 77 -3.20 4.91 -16.82
N THR A 78 -3.59 3.75 -16.30
CA THR A 78 -4.60 2.90 -16.94
C THR A 78 -5.98 3.54 -16.87
N ASP A 79 -6.36 4.15 -15.75
CA ASP A 79 -7.61 4.90 -15.63
C ASP A 79 -7.65 6.10 -16.59
N ILE A 80 -6.55 6.84 -16.73
CA ILE A 80 -6.44 7.95 -17.69
C ILE A 80 -6.61 7.42 -19.13
N LEU A 81 -5.93 6.33 -19.48
CA LEU A 81 -6.05 5.72 -20.81
C LEU A 81 -7.49 5.27 -21.10
N LEU A 82 -8.15 4.65 -20.13
CA LEU A 82 -9.56 4.25 -20.24
C LEU A 82 -10.48 5.46 -20.41
N GLY A 83 -10.30 6.51 -19.60
CA GLY A 83 -11.05 7.76 -19.73
C GLY A 83 -10.89 8.40 -21.12
N LEU A 84 -9.66 8.50 -21.63
CA LEU A 84 -9.41 9.06 -22.97
C LEU A 84 -10.07 8.23 -24.08
N THR A 85 -10.00 6.90 -23.97
CA THR A 85 -10.57 5.96 -24.94
C THR A 85 -12.10 6.06 -24.98
N LEU A 86 -12.75 6.08 -23.81
CA LEU A 86 -14.21 6.20 -23.70
C LEU A 86 -14.75 7.53 -24.25
N ASN A 87 -13.99 8.62 -24.09
CA ASN A 87 -14.39 9.94 -24.58
C ASN A 87 -14.22 10.11 -26.10
N HIS A 88 -13.36 9.31 -26.76
CA HIS A 88 -13.06 9.47 -28.19
C HIS A 88 -13.62 8.36 -29.08
N ILE A 89 -13.98 7.19 -28.54
CA ILE A 89 -14.62 6.11 -29.32
C ILE A 89 -16.13 6.35 -29.39
N SER A 90 -16.58 6.78 -30.57
CA SER A 90 -18.00 6.93 -30.89
C SER A 90 -18.70 5.57 -30.87
N GLY A 91 -19.60 5.36 -29.90
CA GLY A 91 -20.39 4.13 -29.75
C GLY A 91 -20.07 3.32 -28.49
N LEU A 92 -19.01 3.64 -27.76
CA LEU A 92 -18.67 3.00 -26.49
C LEU A 92 -19.11 3.88 -25.32
N THR A 93 -20.40 3.81 -24.98
CA THR A 93 -20.96 4.52 -23.82
C THR A 93 -21.20 3.51 -22.70
N LEU A 94 -20.61 3.75 -21.53
CA LEU A 94 -20.93 2.96 -20.34
C LEU A 94 -22.28 3.43 -19.79
N PRO A 95 -23.08 2.53 -19.18
CA PRO A 95 -24.35 2.89 -18.56
C PRO A 95 -24.18 3.71 -17.26
N PHE A 96 -22.94 4.05 -16.89
CA PHE A 96 -22.58 4.83 -15.72
C PHE A 96 -21.43 5.78 -16.04
N ASN A 97 -21.27 6.84 -15.24
CA ASN A 97 -20.16 7.78 -15.38
C ASN A 97 -18.84 7.11 -14.92
N TYR A 98 -17.90 6.98 -15.84
CA TYR A 98 -16.55 6.50 -15.56
C TYR A 98 -15.67 7.68 -15.15
N ASP A 99 -15.18 7.69 -13.90
CA ASP A 99 -14.25 8.70 -13.39
C ASP A 99 -12.86 8.06 -13.15
N MET A 100 -12.72 7.26 -12.09
CA MET A 100 -11.60 6.32 -11.90
C MET A 100 -12.13 5.04 -11.26
N LEU A 101 -11.78 3.88 -11.81
CA LEU A 101 -12.20 2.57 -11.27
C LEU A 101 -11.02 1.73 -10.80
N LEU A 102 -9.91 1.71 -11.53
CA LEU A 102 -8.81 0.80 -11.24
C LEU A 102 -7.98 1.28 -10.05
N THR A 103 -7.72 2.57 -9.97
CA THR A 103 -6.94 3.22 -8.91
C THR A 103 -7.52 2.97 -7.51
N PRO A 104 -8.81 3.20 -7.22
CA PRO A 104 -9.37 2.92 -5.89
C PRO A 104 -9.33 1.43 -5.53
N ILE A 105 -9.52 0.52 -6.50
CA ILE A 105 -9.44 -0.92 -6.27
C ILE A 105 -8.01 -1.33 -5.92
N ALA A 106 -7.03 -0.84 -6.68
CA ALA A 106 -5.61 -1.12 -6.42
C ALA A 106 -5.16 -0.54 -5.07
N LEU A 107 -5.57 0.70 -4.75
CA LEU A 107 -5.31 1.32 -3.45
C LEU A 107 -5.91 0.51 -2.32
N PHE A 108 -7.18 0.10 -2.43
CA PHE A 108 -7.83 -0.73 -1.43
C PHE A 108 -7.07 -2.04 -1.19
N TRP A 109 -6.68 -2.73 -2.27
CA TRP A 109 -5.88 -3.95 -2.19
C TRP A 109 -4.57 -3.73 -1.43
N TYR A 110 -3.82 -2.68 -1.78
CA TYR A 110 -2.55 -2.39 -1.13
C TYR A 110 -2.71 -1.94 0.32
N ILE A 111 -3.74 -1.14 0.64
CA ILE A 111 -4.06 -0.78 2.04
C ILE A 111 -4.32 -2.03 2.87
N VAL A 112 -5.15 -2.95 2.38
CA VAL A 112 -5.43 -4.22 3.09
C VAL A 112 -4.15 -5.04 3.26
N SER A 113 -3.26 -5.06 2.27
CA SER A 113 -1.98 -5.77 2.37
C SER A 113 -1.06 -5.18 3.46
N GLU A 114 -0.99 -3.86 3.56
CA GLU A 114 -0.20 -3.16 4.59
C GLU A 114 -0.82 -3.37 5.98
N LEU A 115 -2.16 -3.32 6.10
CA LEU A 115 -2.86 -3.64 7.34
C LEU A 115 -2.60 -5.07 7.81
N GLY A 116 -2.56 -6.04 6.88
CA GLY A 116 -2.20 -7.42 7.19
C GLY A 116 -0.79 -7.54 7.75
N SER A 117 0.18 -6.82 7.17
CA SER A 117 1.57 -6.83 7.65
C SER A 117 1.74 -6.16 9.02
N ILE A 118 1.05 -5.03 9.27
CA ILE A 118 1.00 -4.40 10.60
C ILE A 118 0.44 -5.37 11.64
N LEU A 119 -0.63 -6.07 11.29
CA LEU A 119 -1.29 -7.02 12.18
C LEU A 119 -0.37 -8.20 12.52
N GLU A 120 0.37 -8.73 11.54
CA GLU A 120 1.40 -9.75 11.77
C GLU A 120 2.52 -9.24 12.69
N ASN A 121 2.99 -8.00 12.48
CA ASN A 121 3.99 -7.38 13.34
C ASN A 121 3.47 -7.21 14.78
N ALA A 122 2.21 -6.79 14.94
CA ALA A 122 1.55 -6.64 16.23
C ALA A 122 1.41 -7.98 16.97
N GLU A 123 1.05 -9.06 16.25
CA GLU A 123 0.98 -10.41 16.82
C GLU A 123 2.34 -10.85 17.36
N LYS A 124 3.40 -10.71 16.54
CA LYS A 124 4.78 -11.05 16.95
C LYS A 124 5.31 -10.18 18.08
N MET A 125 4.79 -8.96 18.23
CA MET A 125 5.09 -8.11 19.39
C MET A 125 4.39 -8.59 20.66
N GLY A 126 3.32 -9.39 20.56
CA GLY A 126 2.55 -9.93 21.69
C GLY A 126 1.26 -9.18 21.96
N ALA A 127 0.75 -8.39 21.01
CA ALA A 127 -0.51 -7.68 21.17
C ALA A 127 -1.70 -8.66 21.25
N PRO A 128 -2.70 -8.41 22.12
CA PRO A 128 -3.90 -9.25 22.19
C PRO A 128 -4.77 -9.01 20.95
N ILE A 129 -4.72 -9.95 20.00
CA ILE A 129 -5.50 -9.91 18.76
C ILE A 129 -6.68 -10.88 18.87
N PRO A 130 -7.90 -10.48 18.44
CA PRO A 130 -9.05 -11.37 18.48
C PRO A 130 -8.85 -12.64 17.64
N PRO A 131 -9.41 -13.79 18.05
CA PRO A 131 -9.16 -15.09 17.40
C PRO A 131 -9.49 -15.12 15.90
N LEU A 132 -10.52 -14.38 15.48
CA LEU A 132 -10.90 -14.28 14.07
C LEU A 132 -9.77 -13.71 13.21
N LEU A 133 -9.12 -12.64 13.67
CA LEU A 133 -8.02 -12.00 12.95
C LEU A 133 -6.79 -12.91 12.93
N LYS A 134 -6.51 -13.59 14.04
CA LYS A 134 -5.41 -14.56 14.13
C LYS A 134 -5.58 -15.71 13.14
N ASN A 135 -6.78 -16.30 13.05
CA ASN A 135 -7.06 -17.38 12.10
C ASN A 135 -6.90 -16.94 10.63
N VAL A 136 -7.22 -15.68 10.32
CA VAL A 136 -7.03 -15.11 8.98
C VAL A 136 -5.54 -14.96 8.68
N LEU A 137 -4.74 -14.45 9.62
CA LEU A 137 -3.28 -14.34 9.48
C LEU A 137 -2.62 -15.71 9.24
N GLU A 138 -2.99 -16.71 10.04
CA GLU A 138 -2.45 -18.07 9.92
C GLU A 138 -2.72 -18.65 8.53
N LYS A 139 -3.96 -18.54 8.02
CA LYS A 139 -4.30 -18.99 6.67
C LYS A 139 -3.53 -18.26 5.57
N MET A 140 -3.31 -16.95 5.73
CA MET A 140 -2.52 -16.18 4.77
C MET A 140 -1.05 -16.62 4.75
N ARG A 141 -0.50 -16.99 5.92
CA ARG A 141 0.87 -17.51 6.02
C ARG A 141 1.01 -18.88 5.37
N ASP A 142 0.14 -19.82 5.70
CA ASP A 142 0.17 -21.18 5.14
C ASP A 142 0.08 -21.14 3.60
N SER A 143 -0.76 -20.25 3.06
CA SER A 143 -0.87 -20.04 1.61
C SER A 143 0.41 -19.50 0.95
N ASN A 144 1.25 -18.77 1.68
CA ASN A 144 2.52 -18.26 1.17
C ASN A 144 3.64 -19.31 1.26
N ASP A 145 3.63 -20.14 2.30
CA ASP A 145 4.58 -21.24 2.46
C ASP A 145 4.35 -22.32 1.39
N ASP A 146 3.10 -22.66 1.10
CA ASP A 146 2.73 -23.60 0.03
C ASP A 146 3.18 -23.12 -1.37
N LYS A 147 3.04 -21.82 -1.65
CA LYS A 147 3.52 -21.23 -2.92
C LYS A 147 5.03 -21.35 -3.07
N ASN A 148 5.79 -21.05 -2.02
CA ASN A 148 7.25 -21.16 -2.03
C ASN A 148 7.71 -22.62 -2.19
N ALA A 149 7.00 -23.58 -1.57
CA ALA A 149 7.30 -25.01 -1.72
C ALA A 149 7.00 -25.54 -3.13
N SER A 150 5.98 -24.99 -3.81
CA SER A 150 5.62 -25.39 -5.19
C SER A 150 6.50 -24.77 -6.29
N SER A 151 7.28 -23.72 -5.94
CA SER A 151 8.19 -23.01 -6.85
C SER A 151 9.65 -23.51 -6.79
N LEU A 152 9.90 -24.56 -6.01
CA LEU A 152 11.18 -25.28 -5.88
C LEU A 152 11.06 -26.70 -6.46
#